data_AF-A0A2S4MD95-F1
#
_entry.id   AF-A0A2S4MD95-F1
#
_cell.length_a   1.000
_cell.length_b   1.000
_cell.length_c   1.000
_cell.angle_alpha   90.00
_cell.angle_beta   90.00
_cell.angle_gamma   90.00
#
_symmetry.space_group_name_H-M   'P 1'
#
loop_
_entity.id
_entity.type
_entity.pdbx_description
1 polymer ?
#
loop_
_entity_poly.entity_id
_entity_poly.type
_entity_poly.pdbx_seq_one_letter_code
_entity_poly.pdbx_strand_id
1 'polypeptide(L)'
;MPRRATFAAFRKDAAYFGLLAVETAAATALFWVMFPLFRQMIMRIGEPLQVSRLVELGIVLATLILHCAYWARYRWVAVAPPVHSPFLGHLVQFAGRSSFFFGGALFSVLFFRHVPELAGLPSLGQALARGLIVLWVLFALFCYSLELDRLGKAIEEPPKQA
;
A
#
# COMPACT_ATOMS: atom_id res chain seq x y z
N MET A 1 -1.12 -24.30 33.85
CA MET A 1 -1.63 -23.16 33.06
C MET A 1 -0.74 -22.61 31.91
N PRO A 2 0.49 -23.11 31.58
CA PRO A 2 1.32 -22.46 30.55
C PRO A 2 0.83 -22.70 29.11
N ARG A 3 0.22 -23.86 28.80
CA ARG A 3 -0.19 -24.24 27.43
C ARG A 3 -1.19 -23.26 26.79
N ARG A 4 -2.16 -22.74 27.56
CA ARG A 4 -3.18 -21.80 27.04
C ARG A 4 -2.60 -20.45 26.65
N ALA A 5 -1.58 -19.97 27.36
CA ALA A 5 -0.91 -18.71 27.06
C ALA A 5 -0.11 -18.80 25.73
N THR A 6 0.60 -19.91 25.52
CA THR A 6 1.35 -20.16 24.27
C THR A 6 0.45 -20.20 23.04
N PHE A 7 -0.70 -20.89 23.12
CA PHE A 7 -1.67 -20.92 22.01
C PHE A 7 -2.30 -19.55 21.72
N ALA A 8 -2.55 -18.74 22.75
CA ALA A 8 -3.10 -17.40 22.57
C ALA A 8 -2.08 -16.44 21.93
N ALA A 9 -0.80 -16.55 22.26
CA ALA A 9 0.28 -15.79 21.63
C ALA A 9 0.44 -16.19 20.15
N PHE A 10 0.56 -17.49 19.87
CA PHE A 10 0.68 -18.01 18.49
C PHE A 10 -0.46 -17.56 17.58
N ARG A 11 -1.70 -17.52 18.10
CA ARG A 11 -2.87 -17.03 17.34
C ARG A 11 -2.77 -15.54 17.00
N LYS A 12 -2.17 -14.72 17.86
CA LYS A 12 -1.99 -13.29 17.61
C LYS A 12 -0.90 -13.05 16.57
N ASP A 13 0.20 -13.79 16.64
CA ASP A 13 1.29 -13.71 15.67
C ASP A 13 0.80 -14.18 14.29
N ALA A 14 0.07 -15.30 14.23
CA ALA A 14 -0.54 -15.78 12.99
C ALA A 14 -1.55 -14.77 12.41
N ALA A 15 -2.33 -14.09 13.25
CA ALA A 15 -3.24 -13.03 12.80
C ALA A 15 -2.48 -11.81 12.25
N TYR A 16 -1.36 -11.44 12.89
CA TYR A 16 -0.50 -10.36 12.42
C TYR A 16 0.08 -10.67 11.03
N PHE A 17 0.74 -11.82 10.88
CA PHE A 17 1.33 -12.23 9.60
C PHE A 17 0.28 -12.48 8.52
N GLY A 18 -0.91 -12.95 8.89
CA GLY A 18 -2.04 -13.08 7.98
C GLY A 18 -2.50 -11.74 7.42
N LEU A 19 -2.68 -10.73 8.29
CA LEU A 19 -3.04 -9.37 7.87
C LEU A 19 -1.93 -8.72 7.03
N LEU A 20 -0.67 -8.87 7.45
CA LEU A 20 0.48 -8.38 6.69
C LEU A 20 0.55 -9.02 5.30
N ALA A 21 0.32 -10.32 5.19
CA ALA A 21 0.29 -11.01 3.90
C ALA A 21 -0.84 -10.49 3.00
N VAL A 22 -2.01 -10.19 3.56
CA VAL A 22 -3.13 -9.57 2.82
C VAL A 22 -2.75 -8.16 2.35
N GLU A 23 -2.13 -7.35 3.20
CA GLU A 23 -1.63 -6.02 2.83
C GLU A 23 -0.58 -6.11 1.72
N THR A 24 0.41 -6.98 1.86
CA THR A 24 1.45 -7.19 0.84
C THR A 24 0.84 -7.66 -0.48
N ALA A 25 -0.08 -8.63 -0.46
CA ALA A 25 -0.74 -9.13 -1.66
C ALA A 25 -1.55 -8.03 -2.38
N ALA A 26 -2.31 -7.22 -1.64
CA ALA A 26 -3.08 -6.13 -2.20
C ALA A 26 -2.17 -5.01 -2.76
N ALA A 27 -1.07 -4.68 -2.07
CA ALA A 27 -0.08 -3.73 -2.57
C ALA A 27 0.60 -4.24 -3.85
N THR A 28 1.01 -5.52 -3.89
CA THR A 28 1.57 -6.14 -5.09
C THR A 28 0.58 -6.16 -6.25
N ALA A 29 -0.71 -6.46 -5.99
CA ALA A 29 -1.75 -6.40 -7.01
C ALA A 29 -1.93 -4.99 -7.57
N LEU A 30 -1.92 -3.96 -6.71
CA LEU A 30 -1.91 -2.57 -7.15
C LEU A 30 -0.70 -2.28 -8.05
N PHE A 31 0.51 -2.65 -7.64
CA PHE A 31 1.70 -2.46 -8.48
C PHE A 31 1.58 -3.17 -9.83
N TRP A 32 1.09 -4.41 -9.84
CA TRP A 32 0.93 -5.20 -11.05
C TRP A 32 -0.03 -4.56 -12.05
N VAL A 33 -1.11 -3.96 -11.56
CA VAL A 33 -2.11 -3.25 -12.38
C VAL A 33 -1.59 -1.87 -12.81
N MET A 34 -0.93 -1.16 -11.91
CA MET A 34 -0.47 0.20 -12.13
C MET A 34 0.74 0.28 -13.06
N PHE A 35 1.63 -0.72 -13.05
CA PHE A 35 2.84 -0.72 -13.88
C PHE A 35 2.55 -0.70 -15.40
N PRO A 36 1.66 -1.53 -15.96
CA PRO A 36 1.24 -1.43 -17.36
C PRO A 36 0.60 -0.09 -17.70
N LEU A 37 -0.24 0.46 -16.81
CA LEU A 37 -0.86 1.78 -17.01
C LEU A 37 0.21 2.87 -17.09
N PHE A 38 1.16 2.87 -16.16
CA PHE A 38 2.30 3.78 -16.19
C PHE A 38 3.10 3.67 -17.49
N ARG A 39 3.36 2.43 -17.96
CA ARG A 39 4.09 2.20 -19.21
C ARG A 39 3.30 2.71 -20.42
N GLN A 40 1.98 2.50 -20.46
CA GLN A 40 1.11 3.03 -21.52
C GLN A 40 1.12 4.57 -21.54
N MET A 41 1.04 5.21 -20.37
CA MET A 41 1.08 6.66 -20.25
C MET A 41 2.39 7.28 -20.74
N ILE A 42 3.52 6.59 -20.53
CA ILE A 42 4.82 7.06 -21.04
C ILE A 42 4.89 6.92 -22.56
N MET A 43 4.41 5.80 -23.11
CA MET A 43 4.52 5.48 -24.54
C MET A 43 3.50 6.23 -25.41
N ARG A 44 2.33 6.58 -24.87
CA ARG A 44 1.23 7.24 -25.60
C ARG A 44 0.97 8.64 -25.05
N ILE A 45 1.90 9.54 -25.36
CA ILE A 45 1.88 10.92 -24.87
C ILE A 45 0.75 11.69 -25.55
N GLY A 46 -0.17 12.25 -24.76
CA GLY A 46 -1.24 13.11 -25.28
C GLY A 46 -2.52 12.38 -25.70
N GLU A 47 -2.56 11.04 -25.62
CA GLU A 47 -3.82 10.28 -25.75
C GLU A 47 -4.50 10.06 -24.40
N PRO A 48 -5.84 10.10 -24.34
CA PRO A 48 -6.56 9.81 -23.12
C PRO A 48 -6.32 8.36 -22.69
N LEU A 49 -5.92 8.17 -21.43
CA LEU A 49 -5.75 6.84 -20.85
C LEU A 49 -7.11 6.16 -20.68
N GLN A 50 -7.48 5.28 -21.62
CA GLN A 50 -8.69 4.47 -21.50
C GLN A 50 -8.44 3.28 -20.57
N VAL A 51 -8.80 3.45 -19.30
CA VAL A 51 -8.77 2.37 -18.32
C VAL A 51 -10.08 1.59 -18.40
N SER A 52 -10.00 0.27 -18.53
CA SER A 52 -11.20 -0.57 -18.51
C SER A 52 -11.87 -0.51 -17.13
N ARG A 53 -13.21 -0.55 -17.07
CA ARG A 53 -13.96 -0.54 -15.80
C ARG A 53 -13.55 -1.68 -14.85
N LEU A 54 -13.13 -2.82 -15.41
CA LEU A 54 -12.64 -3.95 -14.62
C LEU A 54 -11.32 -3.62 -13.90
N VAL A 55 -10.44 -2.89 -14.56
CA VAL A 55 -9.16 -2.42 -13.98
C VAL A 55 -9.41 -1.37 -12.91
N GLU A 56 -10.31 -0.41 -13.15
CA GLU A 56 -10.72 0.58 -12.15
C GLU A 56 -11.31 -0.09 -10.89
N LEU A 57 -12.21 -1.06 -11.09
CA LEU A 57 -12.78 -1.85 -9.99
C LEU A 57 -11.69 -2.60 -9.23
N GLY A 58 -10.72 -3.19 -9.94
CA GLY A 58 -9.58 -3.87 -9.33
C GLY A 58 -8.75 -2.94 -8.44
N ILE A 59 -8.48 -1.71 -8.90
CA ILE A 59 -7.77 -0.68 -8.11
C ILE A 59 -8.57 -0.32 -6.86
N VAL A 60 -9.88 -0.05 -7.01
CA VAL A 60 -10.76 0.29 -5.87
C VAL A 60 -10.80 -0.83 -4.85
N LEU A 61 -10.99 -2.07 -5.29
CA LEU A 61 -11.06 -3.24 -4.40
C LEU A 61 -9.73 -3.49 -3.69
N ALA A 62 -8.60 -3.45 -4.40
CA ALA A 62 -7.29 -3.63 -3.78
C ALA A 62 -6.98 -2.51 -2.77
N THR A 63 -7.34 -1.26 -3.09
CA THR A 63 -7.18 -0.11 -2.19
C THR A 63 -8.04 -0.24 -0.93
N LEU A 64 -9.28 -0.72 -1.08
CA LEU A 64 -10.19 -0.99 0.03
C LEU A 64 -9.66 -2.11 0.92
N ILE A 65 -9.22 -3.23 0.34
CA ILE A 65 -8.62 -4.35 1.07
C ILE A 65 -7.42 -3.89 1.87
N LEU A 66 -6.53 -3.09 1.26
CA LEU A 66 -5.34 -2.56 1.91
C LEU A 66 -5.70 -1.71 3.14
N HIS A 67 -6.68 -0.80 3.00
CA HIS A 67 -7.17 0.00 4.13
C HIS A 67 -7.80 -0.86 5.21
N CYS A 68 -8.69 -1.79 4.84
CA CYS A 68 -9.37 -2.64 5.80
C CYS A 68 -8.38 -3.50 6.59
N ALA A 69 -7.41 -4.11 5.91
CA ALA A 69 -6.37 -4.92 6.54
C ALA A 69 -5.49 -4.07 7.47
N TYR A 70 -5.01 -2.92 6.98
CA TYR A 70 -4.21 -1.99 7.77
C TYR A 70 -4.94 -1.50 9.02
N TRP A 71 -6.19 -1.05 8.90
CA TRP A 71 -6.95 -0.54 10.05
C TRP A 71 -7.43 -1.66 10.99
N ALA A 72 -7.65 -2.86 10.48
CA ALA A 72 -7.92 -4.03 11.30
C ALA A 72 -6.69 -4.39 12.15
N ARG A 73 -5.51 -4.46 11.52
CA ARG A 73 -4.26 -4.66 12.25
C ARG A 73 -4.06 -3.50 13.23
N TYR A 74 -4.02 -2.27 12.69
CA TYR A 74 -4.45 -0.99 13.28
C TYR A 74 -4.81 -1.05 14.76
N ARG A 75 -6.05 -1.51 14.90
CA ARG A 75 -6.91 -1.41 16.08
C ARG A 75 -6.86 -2.63 16.99
N TRP A 76 -6.53 -3.81 16.46
CA TRP A 76 -6.80 -5.08 17.14
C TRP A 76 -5.59 -6.01 17.29
N VAL A 77 -4.53 -5.86 16.49
CA VAL A 77 -3.43 -6.82 16.45
C VAL A 77 -2.10 -6.10 16.66
N ALA A 78 -1.39 -6.40 17.75
CA ALA A 78 -0.07 -5.83 17.99
C ALA A 78 0.95 -6.33 16.95
N VAL A 79 1.97 -5.51 16.67
CA VAL A 79 3.10 -5.89 15.81
C VAL A 79 3.91 -6.98 16.53
N ALA A 80 4.20 -8.07 15.83
CA ALA A 80 4.97 -9.20 16.35
C ALA A 80 6.25 -9.38 15.54
N PRO A 81 7.45 -9.09 16.10
CA PRO A 81 8.69 -9.30 15.37
C PRO A 81 9.02 -10.80 15.31
N PRO A 82 9.21 -11.38 14.10
CA PRO A 82 9.54 -12.80 13.97
C PRO A 82 10.98 -13.11 14.37
N VAL A 83 11.88 -12.13 14.20
CA VAL A 83 13.32 -12.25 14.42
C VAL A 83 13.86 -10.92 14.92
N HIS A 84 15.03 -10.96 15.56
CA HIS A 84 15.77 -9.77 15.96
C HIS A 84 17.03 -9.68 15.09
N SER A 85 17.07 -8.69 14.21
CA SER A 85 18.22 -8.47 13.30
C SER A 85 18.18 -7.05 12.75
N PRO A 86 19.10 -6.16 13.16
CA PRO A 86 19.13 -4.78 12.68
C PRO A 86 19.20 -4.67 11.15
N PHE A 87 19.96 -5.57 10.51
CA PHE A 87 20.06 -5.62 9.05
C PHE A 87 18.72 -5.93 8.38
N LEU A 88 17.99 -6.95 8.86
CA LEU A 88 16.66 -7.28 8.32
C LEU A 88 15.66 -6.16 8.60
N GLY A 89 15.72 -5.56 9.80
CA GLY A 89 14.89 -4.41 10.15
C GLY A 89 15.04 -3.26 9.16
N HIS A 90 16.29 -2.89 8.82
CA HIS A 90 16.56 -1.86 7.82
C HIS A 90 16.14 -2.25 6.40
N LEU A 91 16.29 -3.51 6.00
CA LEU A 91 15.80 -3.97 4.69
C LEU A 91 14.28 -3.83 4.57
N VAL A 92 13.53 -4.17 5.62
CA VAL A 92 12.07 -4.01 5.65
C VAL A 92 11.68 -2.53 5.60
N GLN A 93 12.33 -1.67 6.40
CA GLN A 93 12.11 -0.22 6.36
C GLN A 93 12.42 0.38 4.98
N PHE A 94 13.52 -0.06 4.36
CA PHE A 94 13.90 0.35 3.00
C PHE A 94 12.84 -0.06 1.99
N ALA A 95 12.38 -1.32 2.01
CA ALA A 95 11.31 -1.81 1.14
C ALA A 95 10.01 -1.01 1.30
N GLY A 96 9.66 -0.63 2.54
CA GLY A 96 8.55 0.27 2.84
C GLY A 96 8.66 1.62 2.14
N ARG A 97 9.83 2.27 2.21
CA ARG A 97 10.08 3.55 1.52
C ARG A 97 10.10 3.40 0.00
N SER A 98 10.69 2.33 -0.53
CA SER A 98 10.73 2.04 -1.96
C SER A 98 9.32 1.88 -2.57
N SER A 99 8.41 1.26 -1.83
CA SER A 99 7.01 1.08 -2.25
C SER A 99 6.31 2.43 -2.47
N PHE A 100 6.62 3.44 -1.67
CA PHE A 100 6.00 4.76 -1.79
C PHE A 100 6.48 5.55 -3.01
N PHE A 101 7.75 5.41 -3.43
CA PHE A 101 8.27 6.11 -4.62
C PHE A 101 7.47 5.81 -5.88
N PHE A 102 7.00 4.57 -6.00
CA PHE A 102 6.22 4.14 -7.15
C PHE A 102 4.81 4.75 -7.14
N GLY A 103 4.19 4.93 -5.96
CA GLY A 103 2.94 5.68 -5.81
C GLY A 103 3.09 7.15 -6.24
N GLY A 104 4.14 7.82 -5.75
CA GLY A 104 4.41 9.23 -6.06
C GLY A 104 4.72 9.49 -7.54
N ALA A 105 5.50 8.61 -8.19
CA ALA A 105 5.80 8.73 -9.62
C ALA A 105 4.52 8.64 -10.48
N LEU A 106 3.58 7.80 -10.06
CA LEU A 106 2.33 7.58 -10.79
C LEU A 106 1.33 8.72 -10.61
N PHE A 107 1.28 9.32 -9.42
CA PHE A 107 0.56 10.58 -9.18
C PHE A 107 1.03 11.69 -10.12
N SER A 108 2.35 11.90 -10.20
CA SER A 108 2.93 12.95 -11.04
C SER A 108 2.58 12.75 -12.53
N VAL A 109 2.61 11.52 -13.02
CA VAL A 109 2.28 11.23 -14.43
C VAL A 109 0.79 11.36 -14.72
N LEU A 110 -0.10 11.02 -13.78
CA LEU A 110 -1.56 11.21 -13.94
C LEU A 110 -1.96 12.68 -13.96
N PHE A 111 -1.46 13.49 -13.03
CA PHE A 111 -1.89 14.88 -12.89
C PHE A 111 -1.20 15.85 -13.85
N PHE A 112 0.13 15.75 -14.04
CA PHE A 112 0.85 16.73 -14.85
C PHE A 112 0.74 16.49 -16.36
N ARG A 113 0.30 15.30 -16.81
CA ARG A 113 0.33 14.93 -18.24
C ARG A 113 -1.02 14.96 -18.95
N HIS A 114 -2.15 14.97 -18.23
CA HIS A 114 -3.50 15.10 -18.78
C HIS A 114 -4.03 16.55 -18.83
N VAL A 115 -3.16 17.53 -18.58
CA VAL A 115 -3.44 18.97 -18.77
C VAL A 115 -3.98 19.35 -20.17
N PRO A 116 -3.73 18.62 -21.29
CA PRO A 116 -4.29 19.01 -22.59
C PRO A 116 -5.82 18.88 -22.73
N GLU A 117 -6.54 18.27 -21.77
CA GLU A 117 -8.02 18.27 -21.76
C GLU A 117 -8.64 19.67 -21.55
N LEU A 118 -7.84 20.72 -21.32
CA LEU A 118 -8.29 22.12 -21.19
C LEU A 118 -8.95 22.72 -22.44
N ALA A 119 -8.95 22.04 -23.59
CA ALA A 119 -9.74 22.47 -24.75
C ALA A 119 -11.26 22.26 -24.55
N GLY A 120 -11.66 21.42 -23.58
CA GLY A 120 -13.03 21.25 -23.12
C GLY A 120 -13.02 20.79 -21.68
N LEU A 121 -13.02 21.76 -20.74
CA LEU A 121 -12.93 21.51 -19.29
C LEU A 121 -13.83 20.33 -18.88
N PRO A 122 -13.27 19.19 -18.40
CA PRO A 122 -14.09 18.20 -17.73
C PRO A 122 -14.84 18.89 -16.59
N SER A 123 -16.06 18.44 -16.29
CA SER A 123 -16.79 19.01 -15.17
C SER A 123 -15.91 18.94 -13.91
N LEU A 124 -15.82 20.04 -13.15
CA LEU A 124 -15.00 20.14 -11.94
C LEU A 124 -15.13 18.90 -11.04
N GLY A 125 -16.33 18.30 -10.99
CA GLY A 125 -16.62 17.06 -10.27
C GLY A 125 -15.83 15.83 -10.76
N GLN A 126 -15.62 15.64 -12.06
CA GLN A 126 -14.85 14.50 -12.59
C GLN A 126 -13.35 14.62 -12.27
N ALA A 127 -12.78 15.82 -12.40
CA ALA A 127 -11.39 16.08 -12.03
C ALA A 127 -11.17 15.86 -10.52
N LEU A 128 -12.08 16.36 -9.68
CA LEU A 128 -12.06 16.13 -8.24
C LEU A 128 -12.19 14.65 -7.89
N ALA A 129 -13.12 13.93 -8.50
CA ALA A 129 -13.33 12.50 -8.23
C ALA A 129 -12.08 11.67 -8.57
N ARG A 130 -11.48 11.89 -9.75
CA ARG A 130 -10.23 11.22 -10.12
C ARG A 130 -9.10 11.56 -9.16
N GLY A 131 -8.99 12.83 -8.76
CA GLY A 131 -7.98 13.25 -7.80
C GLY A 131 -8.14 12.61 -6.43
N LEU A 132 -9.37 12.50 -5.92
CA LEU A 132 -9.67 11.82 -4.67
C LEU A 132 -9.34 10.34 -4.72
N ILE A 133 -9.61 9.64 -5.84
CA ILE A 133 -9.23 8.23 -6.01
C ILE A 133 -7.72 8.07 -5.92
N VAL A 134 -6.95 8.92 -6.63
CA VAL A 134 -5.49 8.84 -6.58
C VAL A 134 -4.97 9.13 -5.18
N LEU A 135 -5.47 10.17 -4.50
CA LEU A 135 -5.10 10.46 -3.11
C LEU A 135 -5.42 9.29 -2.18
N TRP A 136 -6.55 8.62 -2.38
CA TRP A 136 -6.94 7.46 -1.60
C TRP A 136 -6.00 6.27 -1.82
N VAL A 137 -5.61 5.99 -3.07
CA VAL A 137 -4.60 4.96 -3.39
C VAL A 137 -3.26 5.29 -2.74
N LEU A 138 -2.79 6.54 -2.86
CA LEU A 138 -1.53 6.98 -2.24
C LEU A 138 -1.56 6.83 -0.72
N PHE A 139 -2.67 7.20 -0.10
CA PHE A 139 -2.85 7.06 1.34
C PHE A 139 -2.83 5.59 1.76
N ALA A 140 -3.42 4.70 0.98
CA ALA A 140 -3.34 3.26 1.21
C ALA A 140 -1.88 2.78 1.19
N LEU A 141 -1.14 3.12 0.13
CA LEU A 141 0.27 2.73 -0.02
C LEU A 141 1.15 3.32 1.08
N PHE A 142 0.84 4.54 1.54
CA PHE A 142 1.46 5.14 2.72
C PHE A 142 1.18 4.33 3.99
N CYS A 143 -0.07 3.91 4.22
CA CYS A 143 -0.42 3.05 5.36
C CYS A 143 0.37 1.73 5.34
N TYR A 144 0.46 1.07 4.18
CA TYR A 144 1.29 -0.13 4.03
C TYR A 144 2.78 0.14 4.29
N SER A 145 3.32 1.25 3.77
CA SER A 145 4.70 1.68 4.03
C SER A 145 4.97 1.89 5.53
N LEU A 146 4.03 2.53 6.25
CA LEU A 146 4.10 2.68 7.70
C LEU A 146 4.07 1.35 8.44
N GLU A 147 3.29 0.38 7.95
CA GLU A 147 3.23 -0.94 8.58
C GLU A 147 4.56 -1.69 8.44
N LEU A 148 5.20 -1.62 7.28
CA LEU A 148 6.55 -2.14 7.09
C LEU A 148 7.58 -1.40 7.96
N ASP A 149 7.46 -0.08 8.11
CA ASP A 149 8.34 0.69 9.01
C ASP A 149 8.21 0.26 10.47
N ARG A 150 6.98 0.01 10.95
CA ARG A 150 6.73 -0.52 12.31
C ARG A 150 7.31 -1.91 12.48
N LEU A 151 7.11 -2.80 11.51
CA LEU A 151 7.69 -4.14 11.53
C LEU A 151 9.22 -4.08 11.57
N GLY A 152 9.82 -3.26 10.71
CA GLY A 152 11.26 -3.12 10.63
C GLY A 152 11.87 -2.57 11.92
N LYS A 153 11.21 -1.62 12.59
CA LYS A 153 11.59 -1.14 13.93
C LYS A 153 11.48 -2.23 14.99
N ALA A 154 10.39 -2.99 14.98
CA ALA A 154 10.21 -4.10 15.92
C ALA A 154 11.27 -5.21 15.74
N ILE A 155 11.77 -5.42 14.52
CA ILE A 155 12.86 -6.37 14.22
C ILE A 155 14.23 -5.82 14.67
N GLU A 156 14.40 -4.49 14.67
CA GLU A 156 15.64 -3.80 15.06
C GLU A 156 15.80 -3.72 16.58
N GLU A 157 14.71 -3.46 17.31
CA GLU A 157 14.73 -3.32 18.77
C GLU A 157 15.22 -4.61 19.45
N PRO A 158 16.25 -4.55 20.31
CA PRO A 158 16.69 -5.71 21.08
C PRO A 158 15.60 -6.15 22.07
N PRO A 159 15.52 -7.45 22.44
CA PRO A 159 14.58 -7.89 23.46
C PRO A 159 14.92 -7.13 24.74
N LYS A 160 13.96 -6.42 25.33
CA LYS A 160 14.12 -5.78 26.64
C LYS A 160 14.68 -6.83 27.60
N GLN A 161 15.93 -6.67 28.02
CA GLN A 161 16.50 -7.49 29.09
C GLN A 161 15.66 -7.22 30.34
N ALA A 162 14.89 -8.23 30.75
CA ALA A 162 14.10 -8.23 31.98
C ALA A 162 15.00 -8.63 33.16
#